data_AF-A0AAW2RPT7-F1
#
_entry.id   AF-A0AAW2RPT7-F1
#
_cell.length_a   1.000
_cell.length_b   1.000
_cell.length_c   1.000
_cell.angle_alpha   90.00
_cell.angle_beta   90.00
_cell.angle_gamma   90.00
#
_symmetry.space_group_name_H-M   'P 1'
#
loop_
_entity.id
_entity.type
_entity.pdbx_description
1 polymer ?
#
loop_
_entity_poly.entity_id
_entity_poly.type
_entity_poly.pdbx_seq_one_letter_code
_entity_poly.pdbx_strand_id
1 'polypeptide(L)'
;MSRLESSRSCKEILDKPLPTALPEGSSPEERVTLKKWFEDNSKVCSIILASMTNEIQKQYDRLDNVPLIMLHMKEVYAVPDRHIRYDTTKAFFGTKMAEGSSIQIHGVKMLPLVEKLEDLKVGLDNDLYIDVILHSLPPFYDPFTINYNMNGLEKSIYKLINMLVRYEATTHKFASAVLVGEVSTSKAKGKRAGLSQPQAMPMAPLLPQ
;
A
#
# COMPACT_ATOMS: atom_id res chain seq x y z
N MET A 1 36.75 9.29 7.14
CA MET A 1 36.00 8.46 6.18
C MET A 1 34.55 8.87 6.24
N SER A 2 34.05 9.45 5.14
CA SER A 2 32.74 10.07 5.09
C SER A 2 31.62 9.03 5.08
N ARG A 3 30.42 9.41 5.56
CA ARG A 3 29.22 8.56 5.52
C ARG A 3 28.90 8.05 4.10
N LEU A 4 29.29 8.81 3.07
CA LEU A 4 29.16 8.42 1.66
C LEU A 4 30.16 7.33 1.23
N GLU A 5 31.40 7.35 1.73
CA GLU A 5 32.41 6.33 1.41
C GLU A 5 32.04 4.98 2.02
N SER A 6 31.57 4.97 3.27
CA SER A 6 31.04 3.75 3.91
C SER A 6 29.83 3.20 3.15
N SER A 7 28.90 4.07 2.73
CA SER A 7 27.72 3.64 1.95
C SER A 7 28.08 3.05 0.58
N ARG A 8 29.07 3.63 -0.11
CA ARG A 8 29.56 3.11 -1.39
C ARG A 8 30.26 1.75 -1.23
N SER A 9 31.10 1.62 -0.20
CA SER A 9 31.79 0.36 0.11
C SER A 9 30.81 -0.77 0.46
N CYS A 10 29.77 -0.50 1.27
CA CYS A 10 28.71 -1.48 1.55
C CYS A 10 28.04 -2.00 0.27
N LYS A 11 27.67 -1.09 -0.65
CA LYS A 11 26.99 -1.45 -1.89
C LYS A 11 27.86 -2.35 -2.78
N GLU A 12 29.16 -2.06 -2.86
CA GLU A 12 30.08 -2.86 -3.65
C GLU A 12 30.29 -4.28 -3.11
N ILE A 13 30.28 -4.47 -1.79
CA ILE A 13 30.41 -5.81 -1.17
C ILE A 13 29.12 -6.61 -1.33
N LEU A 14 27.95 -5.96 -1.25
CA LEU A 14 26.64 -6.61 -1.35
C LEU A 14 26.30 -7.08 -2.77
N ASP A 15 26.69 -6.31 -3.79
CA ASP A 15 26.29 -6.55 -5.18
C ASP A 15 27.27 -7.43 -5.97
N LYS A 16 28.52 -7.60 -5.50
CA LYS A 16 29.57 -8.33 -6.22
C LYS A 16 29.71 -9.78 -5.73
N PRO A 17 29.92 -10.76 -6.64
CA PRO A 17 30.22 -12.14 -6.25
C PRO A 17 31.55 -12.22 -5.51
N LEU A 18 31.75 -13.31 -4.76
CA LEU A 18 32.99 -13.56 -4.02
C LEU A 18 34.21 -13.38 -4.94
N PRO A 19 35.23 -12.61 -4.53
CA PRO A 19 36.47 -12.55 -5.28
C PRO A 19 37.09 -13.95 -5.35
N THR A 20 37.41 -14.40 -6.56
CA THR A 20 38.16 -15.64 -6.78
C THR A 20 39.59 -15.47 -6.26
N ALA A 21 40.18 -16.54 -5.72
CA ALA A 21 41.57 -16.54 -5.31
C ALA A 21 42.48 -16.15 -6.49
N LEU A 22 43.39 -15.20 -6.26
CA LEU A 22 44.31 -14.70 -7.27
C LEU A 22 45.33 -15.80 -7.65
N PRO A 23 45.59 -16.06 -8.94
CA PRO A 23 46.58 -17.04 -9.38
C PRO A 23 48.02 -16.64 -9.01
N GLU A 24 48.92 -17.64 -8.95
CA GLU A 24 50.36 -17.41 -8.77
C GLU A 24 50.91 -16.60 -9.95
N GLY A 25 51.17 -15.31 -9.71
CA GLY A 25 51.62 -14.35 -10.74
C GLY A 25 50.85 -13.03 -10.75
N SER A 26 49.79 -12.90 -9.95
CA SER A 26 48.98 -11.68 -9.88
C SER A 26 49.75 -10.41 -9.52
N SER A 27 49.34 -9.31 -10.15
CA SER A 27 50.00 -8.01 -10.06
C SER A 27 49.92 -7.42 -8.64
N PRO A 28 50.83 -6.51 -8.27
CA PRO A 28 50.74 -5.79 -7.00
C PRO A 28 49.40 -5.07 -6.81
N GLU A 29 48.84 -4.49 -7.88
CA GLU A 29 47.56 -3.77 -7.89
C GLU A 29 46.37 -4.70 -7.63
N GLU A 30 46.39 -5.91 -8.21
CA GLU A 30 45.37 -6.93 -7.96
C GLU A 30 45.38 -7.36 -6.49
N ARG A 31 46.57 -7.54 -5.90
CA ARG A 31 46.73 -7.89 -4.49
C ARG A 31 46.25 -6.79 -3.55
N VAL A 32 46.53 -5.52 -3.87
CA VAL A 32 46.03 -4.36 -3.10
C VAL A 32 44.51 -4.28 -3.18
N THR A 33 43.94 -4.51 -4.36
CA THR A 33 42.49 -4.49 -4.56
C THR A 33 41.79 -5.61 -3.78
N LEU A 34 42.33 -6.82 -3.82
CA LEU A 34 41.80 -7.96 -3.06
C LEU A 34 41.88 -7.72 -1.55
N LYS A 35 43.00 -7.20 -1.05
CA LYS A 35 43.15 -6.87 0.37
C LYS A 35 42.11 -5.84 0.82
N LYS A 36 41.92 -4.78 0.03
CA LYS A 36 40.92 -3.75 0.30
C LYS A 36 39.51 -4.33 0.35
N TRP A 37 39.19 -5.28 -0.52
CA TRP A 37 37.89 -5.98 -0.49
C TRP A 37 37.68 -6.72 0.83
N PHE A 38 38.67 -7.46 1.34
CA PHE A 38 38.55 -8.16 2.62
C PHE A 38 38.38 -7.21 3.81
N GLU A 39 39.12 -6.10 3.83
CA GLU A 39 38.98 -5.06 4.86
C GLU A 39 37.56 -4.45 4.85
N ASP A 40 37.04 -4.16 3.67
CA ASP A 40 35.71 -3.59 3.52
C ASP A 40 34.61 -4.60 3.86
N ASN A 41 34.74 -5.85 3.40
CA ASN A 41 33.84 -6.94 3.77
C ASN A 41 33.81 -7.16 5.30
N SER A 42 34.96 -7.14 5.98
CA SER A 42 35.03 -7.27 7.44
C SER A 42 34.30 -6.13 8.18
N LYS A 43 34.43 -4.89 7.69
CA LYS A 43 33.67 -3.75 8.23
C LYS A 43 32.17 -3.93 8.03
N VAL A 44 31.74 -4.36 6.84
CA VAL A 44 30.32 -4.58 6.54
C VAL A 44 29.75 -5.73 7.37
N CYS A 45 30.47 -6.84 7.53
CA CYS A 45 30.11 -7.93 8.44
C CYS A 45 29.89 -7.39 9.86
N SER A 46 30.83 -6.58 10.36
CA SER A 46 30.73 -5.99 11.71
C SER A 46 29.49 -5.12 11.86
N ILE A 47 29.17 -4.31 10.84
CA ILE A 47 27.96 -3.47 10.84
C ILE A 47 26.68 -4.32 10.82
N ILE A 48 26.63 -5.33 9.95
CA ILE A 48 25.48 -6.26 9.86
C ILE A 48 25.27 -6.97 11.19
N LEU A 49 26.31 -7.59 11.75
CA LEU A 49 26.25 -8.31 13.02
C LEU A 49 25.85 -7.40 14.20
N ALA A 50 26.38 -6.17 14.25
CA ALA A 50 26.03 -5.20 15.29
C ALA A 50 24.58 -4.69 15.18
N SER A 51 23.95 -4.79 14.00
CA SER A 51 22.54 -4.43 13.81
C SER A 51 21.55 -5.53 14.22
N MET A 52 22.05 -6.73 14.51
CA MET A 52 21.24 -7.87 14.92
C MET A 52 21.01 -7.90 16.44
N THR A 53 20.03 -8.67 16.90
CA THR A 53 19.91 -9.02 18.32
C THR A 53 21.01 -10.01 18.71
N ASN A 54 21.35 -10.07 20.00
CA ASN A 54 22.42 -10.94 20.52
C ASN A 54 22.24 -12.42 20.14
N GLU A 55 21.00 -12.90 20.05
CA GLU A 55 20.67 -14.28 19.71
C GLU A 55 21.01 -14.59 18.25
N ILE A 56 20.62 -13.70 17.33
CA ILE A 56 20.90 -13.84 15.90
C ILE A 56 22.40 -13.62 15.66
N GLN A 57 22.99 -12.59 16.27
CA GLN A 57 24.42 -12.29 16.15
C GLN A 57 25.30 -13.50 16.49
N LYS A 58 25.01 -14.21 17.59
CA LYS A 58 25.73 -15.43 18.00
C LYS A 58 25.68 -16.57 16.97
N GLN A 59 24.65 -16.62 16.11
CA GLN A 59 24.57 -17.62 15.05
C GLN A 59 25.52 -17.32 13.89
N TYR A 60 25.91 -16.05 13.72
CA TYR A 60 26.68 -15.57 12.57
C TYR A 60 28.07 -15.02 12.94
N ASP A 61 28.48 -15.07 14.21
CA ASP A 61 29.73 -14.48 14.72
C ASP A 61 31.01 -15.06 14.11
N ARG A 62 30.93 -16.32 13.62
CA ARG A 62 32.01 -17.04 12.94
C ARG A 62 32.01 -16.84 11.43
N LEU A 63 30.98 -16.22 10.86
CA LEU A 63 30.95 -15.95 9.42
C LEU A 63 31.66 -14.62 9.14
N ASP A 64 32.69 -14.68 8.31
CA ASP A 64 33.51 -13.54 7.92
C ASP A 64 33.16 -13.03 6.51
N ASN A 65 32.01 -13.45 5.96
CA ASN A 65 31.65 -13.21 4.56
C ASN A 65 30.21 -12.70 4.43
N VAL A 66 30.06 -11.45 3.97
CA VAL A 66 28.75 -10.80 3.84
C VAL A 66 27.79 -11.58 2.92
N PRO A 67 28.19 -11.98 1.69
CA PRO A 67 27.36 -12.85 0.85
C PRO A 67 26.83 -14.11 1.54
N LEU A 68 27.65 -14.79 2.35
CA LEU A 68 27.25 -16.03 3.04
C LEU A 68 26.25 -15.74 4.17
N ILE A 69 26.48 -14.69 4.96
CA ILE A 69 25.53 -14.23 5.99
C ILE A 69 24.19 -13.88 5.33
N MET A 70 24.21 -13.09 4.26
CA MET A 70 23.01 -12.67 3.53
C MET A 70 22.24 -13.85 2.94
N LEU A 71 22.94 -14.82 2.35
CA LEU A 71 22.33 -16.03 1.78
C LEU A 71 21.62 -16.85 2.86
N HIS A 72 22.31 -17.17 3.95
CA HIS A 72 21.74 -17.97 5.03
C HIS A 72 20.57 -17.24 5.71
N MET A 73 20.69 -15.92 5.91
CA MET A 73 19.57 -15.12 6.42
C MET A 73 18.36 -15.16 5.49
N LYS A 74 18.58 -15.10 4.18
CA LYS A 74 17.49 -15.26 3.20
C LYS A 74 16.88 -16.66 3.28
N GLU A 75 17.67 -17.71 3.43
CA GLU A 75 17.14 -19.08 3.54
C GLU A 75 16.34 -19.30 4.83
N VAL A 76 16.80 -18.77 5.97
CA VAL A 76 16.17 -18.99 7.27
C VAL A 76 15.01 -18.03 7.54
N TYR A 77 15.13 -16.77 7.11
CA TYR A 77 14.20 -15.70 7.47
C TYR A 77 13.40 -15.13 6.30
N ALA A 78 13.63 -15.57 5.05
CA ALA A 78 12.75 -15.15 3.97
C ALA A 78 11.35 -15.71 4.23
N VAL A 79 10.38 -14.81 4.23
CA VAL A 79 8.97 -15.21 4.14
C VAL A 79 8.74 -15.69 2.71
N PRO A 80 8.29 -16.94 2.50
CA PRO A 80 8.05 -17.43 1.15
C PRO A 80 7.02 -16.58 0.42
N ASP A 81 7.22 -16.32 -0.88
CA ASP A 81 6.28 -15.53 -1.70
C ASP A 81 4.85 -16.06 -1.60
N ARG A 82 4.68 -17.38 -1.42
CA ARG A 82 3.36 -18.01 -1.20
C ARG A 82 2.67 -17.48 0.06
N HIS A 83 3.42 -17.29 1.15
CA HIS A 83 2.89 -16.76 2.41
C HIS A 83 2.55 -15.28 2.26
N ILE A 84 3.45 -14.48 1.68
CA ILE A 84 3.21 -13.05 1.41
C ILE A 84 1.97 -12.87 0.52
N ARG A 85 1.85 -13.67 -0.54
CA ARG A 85 0.69 -13.68 -1.42
C ARG A 85 -0.59 -14.03 -0.67
N TYR A 86 -0.59 -15.13 0.09
CA TYR A 86 -1.75 -15.54 0.86
C TYR A 86 -2.23 -14.44 1.82
N ASP A 87 -1.33 -13.85 2.59
CA ASP A 87 -1.67 -12.78 3.55
C ASP A 87 -2.19 -11.53 2.86
N THR A 88 -1.56 -11.13 1.75
CA THR A 88 -1.95 -9.94 0.99
C THR A 88 -3.32 -10.15 0.34
N THR A 89 -3.56 -11.32 -0.27
CA THR A 89 -4.87 -11.70 -0.81
C THR A 89 -5.92 -11.72 0.29
N LYS A 90 -5.65 -12.37 1.43
CA LYS A 90 -6.57 -12.40 2.57
C LYS A 90 -6.91 -11.00 3.08
N ALA A 91 -5.92 -10.13 3.21
CA ALA A 91 -6.12 -8.74 3.62
C ALA A 91 -6.96 -7.97 2.59
N PHE A 92 -6.67 -8.12 1.29
CA PHE A 92 -7.39 -7.42 0.22
C PHE A 92 -8.87 -7.78 0.19
N PHE A 93 -9.21 -9.08 0.17
CA PHE A 93 -10.60 -9.54 0.15
C PHE A 93 -11.32 -9.33 1.49
N GLY A 94 -10.60 -9.31 2.61
CA GLY A 94 -11.15 -9.15 3.95
C GLY A 94 -11.31 -7.70 4.41
N THR A 95 -10.69 -6.73 3.75
CA THR A 95 -10.75 -5.32 4.15
C THR A 95 -12.12 -4.75 3.81
N LYS A 96 -12.84 -4.27 4.82
CA LYS A 96 -14.13 -3.59 4.70
C LYS A 96 -14.01 -2.19 5.29
N MET A 97 -14.65 -1.24 4.64
CA MET A 97 -14.77 0.12 5.13
C MET A 97 -15.78 0.16 6.28
N ALA A 98 -15.43 0.82 7.37
CA ALA A 98 -16.35 1.00 8.50
C ALA A 98 -17.41 2.06 8.16
N GLU A 99 -18.63 1.87 8.67
CA GLU A 99 -19.71 2.85 8.55
C GLU A 99 -19.28 4.22 9.09
N GLY A 100 -19.59 5.29 8.34
CA GLY A 100 -19.22 6.67 8.68
C GLY A 100 -17.73 7.01 8.63
N SER A 101 -16.85 6.09 8.25
CA SER A 101 -15.43 6.40 7.99
C SER A 101 -15.24 7.10 6.64
N SER A 102 -14.08 7.73 6.43
CA SER A 102 -13.81 8.42 5.15
C SER A 102 -13.27 7.46 4.08
N ILE A 103 -13.76 7.62 2.85
CA ILE A 103 -13.28 6.87 1.70
C ILE A 103 -11.80 7.10 1.42
N GLN A 104 -11.25 8.29 1.72
CA GLN A 104 -9.83 8.56 1.55
C GLN A 104 -8.97 7.61 2.40
N ILE A 105 -9.38 7.43 3.66
CA ILE A 105 -8.67 6.53 4.60
C ILE A 105 -8.77 5.09 4.10
N HIS A 106 -9.93 4.69 3.59
CA HIS A 106 -10.13 3.35 3.02
C HIS A 106 -9.31 3.13 1.75
N GLY A 107 -9.28 4.09 0.83
CA GLY A 107 -8.48 4.05 -0.40
C GLY A 107 -6.98 3.91 -0.14
N VAL A 108 -6.45 4.65 0.85
CA VAL A 108 -5.04 4.53 1.30
C VAL A 108 -4.72 3.14 1.87
N LYS A 109 -5.71 2.40 2.39
CA LYS A 109 -5.53 1.01 2.84
C LYS A 109 -5.60 0.01 1.69
N MET A 110 -6.52 0.21 0.74
CA MET A 110 -6.73 -0.71 -0.38
C MET A 110 -5.64 -0.62 -1.44
N LEU A 111 -5.15 0.59 -1.74
CA LEU A 111 -4.20 0.82 -2.84
C LEU A 111 -2.88 0.05 -2.67
N PRO A 112 -2.20 0.08 -1.51
CA PRO A 112 -0.96 -0.68 -1.32
C PRO A 112 -1.16 -2.20 -1.41
N LEU A 113 -2.37 -2.71 -1.10
CA LEU A 113 -2.69 -4.12 -1.24
C LEU A 113 -2.79 -4.52 -2.72
N VAL A 114 -3.38 -3.67 -3.56
CA VAL A 114 -3.43 -3.86 -5.02
C VAL A 114 -2.01 -3.87 -5.58
N GLU A 115 -1.23 -2.81 -5.33
CA GLU A 115 0.14 -2.66 -5.84
C GLU A 115 0.99 -3.88 -5.46
N LYS A 116 0.87 -4.35 -4.21
CA LYS A 116 1.57 -5.54 -3.74
C LYS A 116 1.12 -6.83 -4.44
N LEU A 117 -0.16 -6.97 -4.78
CA LEU A 117 -0.66 -8.14 -5.53
C LEU A 117 -0.20 -8.12 -7.00
N GLU A 118 -0.05 -6.94 -7.59
CA GLU A 118 0.55 -6.75 -8.92
C GLU A 118 2.04 -7.11 -8.91
N ASP A 119 2.80 -6.64 -7.92
CA ASP A 119 4.22 -6.97 -7.73
C ASP A 119 4.45 -8.48 -7.57
N LEU A 120 3.56 -9.15 -6.83
CA LEU A 120 3.57 -10.60 -6.64
C LEU A 120 3.06 -11.38 -7.87
N LYS A 121 2.63 -10.67 -8.94
CA LYS A 121 2.13 -11.23 -10.20
C LYS A 121 1.04 -12.28 -9.99
N VAL A 122 0.10 -11.99 -9.08
CA VAL A 122 -1.01 -12.91 -8.76
C VAL A 122 -1.93 -13.16 -9.96
N GLY A 123 -1.92 -12.24 -10.95
CA GLY A 123 -2.67 -12.39 -12.20
C GLY A 123 -4.15 -12.08 -12.06
N LEU A 124 -4.54 -11.25 -11.09
CA LEU A 124 -5.90 -10.72 -11.00
C LEU A 124 -6.09 -9.65 -12.07
N ASP A 125 -7.27 -9.67 -12.69
CA ASP A 125 -7.69 -8.62 -13.59
C ASP A 125 -8.07 -7.35 -12.82
N ASN A 126 -7.88 -6.21 -13.48
CA ASN A 126 -8.17 -4.93 -12.86
C ASN A 126 -9.66 -4.73 -12.56
N ASP A 127 -10.54 -5.42 -13.30
CA ASP A 127 -11.97 -5.44 -12.99
C ASP A 127 -12.24 -6.08 -11.62
N LEU A 128 -11.59 -7.20 -11.29
CA LEU A 128 -11.75 -7.81 -9.97
C LEU A 128 -11.21 -6.93 -8.84
N TYR A 129 -10.12 -6.19 -9.06
CA TYR A 129 -9.66 -5.22 -8.05
C TYR A 129 -10.73 -4.16 -7.79
N ILE A 130 -11.34 -3.64 -8.84
CA ILE A 130 -12.41 -2.65 -8.75
C ILE A 130 -13.63 -3.25 -8.04
N ASP A 131 -14.06 -4.45 -8.41
CA ASP A 131 -15.21 -5.13 -7.81
C ASP A 131 -15.01 -5.37 -6.32
N VAL A 132 -13.81 -5.79 -5.91
CA VAL A 132 -13.51 -5.98 -4.48
C VAL A 132 -13.50 -4.66 -3.73
N ILE A 133 -12.99 -3.58 -4.33
CA ILE A 133 -13.05 -2.24 -3.74
C ILE A 133 -14.51 -1.80 -3.59
N LEU A 134 -15.35 -1.93 -4.63
CA LEU A 134 -16.77 -1.56 -4.55
C LEU A 134 -17.51 -2.40 -3.50
N HIS A 135 -17.28 -3.71 -3.43
CA HIS A 135 -17.85 -4.61 -2.42
C HIS A 135 -17.33 -4.37 -1.00
N SER A 136 -16.24 -3.62 -0.83
CA SER A 136 -15.71 -3.27 0.48
C SER A 136 -16.40 -2.06 1.10
N LEU A 137 -17.18 -1.31 0.32
CA LEU A 137 -17.85 -0.09 0.76
C LEU A 137 -19.14 -0.40 1.55
N PRO A 138 -19.58 0.50 2.43
CA PRO A 138 -20.86 0.37 3.12
C PRO A 138 -22.04 0.65 2.18
N PRO A 139 -23.27 0.21 2.51
CA PRO A 139 -24.48 0.40 1.69
C PRO A 139 -24.80 1.86 1.32
N PHE A 140 -24.30 2.83 2.08
CA PHE A 140 -24.37 4.26 1.72
C PHE A 140 -23.83 4.56 0.30
N TYR A 141 -22.90 3.75 -0.19
CA TYR A 141 -22.29 3.89 -1.51
C TYR A 141 -22.99 3.08 -2.61
N ASP A 142 -24.07 2.34 -2.31
CA ASP A 142 -24.81 1.56 -3.31
C ASP A 142 -25.24 2.37 -4.54
N PRO A 143 -25.74 3.62 -4.41
CA PRO A 143 -26.07 4.45 -5.58
C PRO A 143 -24.86 4.72 -6.48
N PHE A 144 -23.67 4.92 -5.88
CA PHE A 144 -22.43 5.08 -6.63
C PHE A 144 -22.06 3.79 -7.35
N THR A 145 -22.11 2.64 -6.65
CA THR A 145 -21.75 1.33 -7.21
C THR A 145 -22.64 0.96 -8.39
N ILE A 146 -23.96 1.13 -8.27
CA ILE A 146 -24.91 0.89 -9.37
C ILE A 146 -24.59 1.80 -10.56
N ASN A 147 -24.36 3.09 -10.31
CA ASN A 147 -24.04 4.05 -11.36
C ASN A 147 -22.70 3.75 -12.06
N TYR A 148 -21.67 3.34 -11.30
CA TYR A 148 -20.36 2.97 -11.84
C TYR A 148 -20.48 1.76 -12.77
N ASN A 149 -21.20 0.71 -12.33
CA ASN A 149 -21.41 -0.51 -13.10
C ASN A 149 -22.21 -0.28 -14.38
N MET A 150 -23.20 0.62 -14.36
CA MET A 150 -24.06 0.89 -15.52
C MET A 150 -23.41 1.77 -16.58
N ASN A 151 -22.59 2.74 -16.18
CA ASN A 151 -22.04 3.74 -17.11
C ASN A 151 -20.63 3.40 -17.62
N GLY A 152 -20.07 2.25 -17.24
CA GLY A 152 -18.80 1.76 -17.79
C GLY A 152 -17.68 2.78 -17.68
N LEU A 153 -17.46 3.31 -16.47
CA LEU A 153 -16.41 4.29 -16.24
C LEU A 153 -15.02 3.67 -16.45
N GLU A 154 -14.06 4.56 -16.66
CA GLU A 154 -12.64 4.25 -16.80
C GLU A 154 -12.15 3.29 -15.69
N LYS A 155 -11.56 2.17 -16.12
CA LYS A 155 -11.15 1.04 -15.28
C LYS A 155 -9.79 1.30 -14.62
N SER A 156 -9.65 2.40 -13.88
CA SER A 156 -8.43 2.66 -13.11
C SER A 156 -8.76 2.78 -11.63
N ILE A 157 -8.02 2.09 -10.78
CA ILE A 157 -8.21 2.09 -9.33
C ILE A 157 -7.99 3.50 -8.75
N TYR A 158 -6.97 4.22 -9.21
CA TYR A 158 -6.74 5.62 -8.82
C TYR A 158 -7.91 6.52 -9.23
N LYS A 159 -8.48 6.30 -10.42
CA LYS A 159 -9.63 7.06 -10.90
C LYS A 159 -10.89 6.74 -10.09
N LEU A 160 -11.14 5.46 -9.79
CA LEU A 160 -12.21 5.00 -8.92
C LEU A 160 -12.15 5.68 -7.56
N ILE A 161 -11.00 5.62 -6.88
CA ILE A 161 -10.80 6.27 -5.57
C ILE A 161 -11.12 7.77 -5.67
N ASN A 162 -10.58 8.47 -6.66
CA ASN A 162 -10.86 9.89 -6.86
C ASN A 162 -12.34 10.21 -7.10
N MET A 163 -13.08 9.34 -7.79
CA MET A 163 -14.52 9.51 -8.00
C MET A 163 -15.32 9.29 -6.72
N LEU A 164 -14.99 8.26 -5.95
CA LEU A 164 -15.64 8.00 -4.66
C LEU A 164 -15.39 9.14 -3.66
N VAL A 165 -14.20 9.73 -3.66
CA VAL A 165 -13.85 10.91 -2.86
C VAL A 165 -14.74 12.11 -3.22
N ARG A 166 -14.93 12.36 -4.51
CA ARG A 166 -15.81 13.44 -4.96
C ARG A 166 -17.26 13.17 -4.57
N TYR A 167 -17.69 11.92 -4.72
CA TYR A 167 -19.02 11.48 -4.30
C TYR A 167 -19.25 11.76 -2.82
N GLU A 168 -18.35 11.32 -1.93
CA GLU A 168 -18.38 11.61 -0.48
C GLU A 168 -18.49 13.12 -0.21
N ALA A 169 -17.65 13.94 -0.86
CA ALA A 169 -17.68 15.39 -0.67
C ALA A 169 -19.00 16.05 -1.11
N THR A 170 -19.63 15.53 -2.17
CA THR A 170 -20.92 16.04 -2.65
C THR A 170 -22.08 15.63 -1.74
N THR A 171 -22.14 14.36 -1.33
CA THR A 171 -23.24 13.84 -0.51
C THR A 171 -23.25 14.45 0.89
N HIS A 172 -22.09 14.67 1.51
CA HIS A 172 -22.01 15.39 2.79
C HIS A 172 -22.42 16.86 2.67
N LYS A 173 -22.12 17.53 1.56
CA LYS A 173 -22.61 18.90 1.30
C LYS A 173 -24.13 18.96 1.15
N PHE A 174 -24.74 17.97 0.48
CA PHE A 174 -26.19 17.89 0.36
C PHE A 174 -26.87 17.60 1.71
N ALA A 175 -26.30 16.73 2.55
CA ALA A 175 -26.81 16.48 3.90
C ALA A 175 -26.78 17.74 4.79
N SER A 176 -25.71 18.53 4.74
CA SER A 176 -25.63 19.81 5.46
C SER A 176 -26.54 20.89 4.87
N ALA A 177 -26.73 20.94 3.55
CA ALA A 177 -27.62 21.92 2.92
C ALA A 177 -29.11 21.65 3.21
N VAL A 178 -29.52 20.38 3.30
CA VAL A 178 -30.90 20.00 3.67
C VAL A 178 -31.22 20.39 5.13
N LEU A 179 -30.25 20.30 6.05
CA LEU A 179 -30.43 20.72 7.45
C LEU A 179 -30.53 22.26 7.63
N VAL A 180 -30.09 23.06 6.66
CA VAL A 180 -30.22 24.53 6.68
C VAL A 180 -31.55 25.00 6.06
N GLY A 181 -32.28 24.12 5.36
CA GLY A 181 -33.56 24.43 4.72
C GLY A 181 -34.79 24.46 5.66
N GLU A 182 -34.67 23.99 6.91
CA GLU A 182 -35.83 23.84 7.83
C GLU A 182 -35.89 24.88 8.97
N VAL A 183 -35.19 26.01 8.88
CA VAL A 183 -35.36 27.10 9.87
C VAL A 183 -35.68 28.42 9.18
N SER A 184 -36.99 28.65 8.98
CA SER A 184 -37.70 29.95 8.84
C SER A 184 -39.08 29.66 8.22
N THR A 185 -40.26 29.86 8.82
CA THR A 185 -40.78 30.81 9.80
C THR A 185 -42.13 30.30 10.33
N SER A 186 -42.52 30.67 11.55
CA SER A 186 -43.71 31.50 11.80
C SER A 186 -44.21 31.39 13.24
N LYS A 187 -44.37 32.56 13.86
CA LYS A 187 -45.09 32.78 15.11
C LYS A 187 -46.42 33.42 14.72
N ALA A 188 -47.51 32.66 14.65
CA ALA A 188 -48.89 33.17 14.73
C ALA A 188 -49.91 32.03 14.86
N LYS A 189 -51.03 32.37 15.49
CA LYS A 189 -52.05 31.52 16.10
C LYS A 189 -53.30 31.44 15.20
N GLY A 190 -53.88 30.24 15.00
CA GLY A 190 -55.24 30.10 14.46
C GLY A 190 -55.56 28.80 13.70
N LYS A 191 -56.66 28.13 14.09
CA LYS A 191 -57.40 26.98 13.48
C LYS A 191 -57.53 27.10 11.93
N ARG A 192 -57.62 26.04 11.10
CA ARG A 192 -58.49 24.84 11.08
C ARG A 192 -58.07 23.88 9.93
N ALA A 193 -58.63 22.66 9.96
CA ALA A 193 -58.44 21.44 9.14
C ALA A 193 -58.18 21.49 7.61
N GLY A 194 -57.49 20.45 7.10
CA GLY A 194 -57.48 20.02 5.70
C GLY A 194 -56.46 18.90 5.42
N LEU A 195 -56.92 17.76 4.89
CA LEU A 195 -56.18 16.52 4.58
C LEU A 195 -55.62 16.56 3.13
N SER A 196 -54.34 16.25 2.87
CA SER A 196 -53.85 15.81 1.53
C SER A 196 -52.50 15.07 1.58
N GLN A 197 -52.31 14.18 0.59
CA GLN A 197 -51.40 13.03 0.42
C GLN A 197 -49.86 13.26 0.43
N PRO A 198 -49.03 12.20 0.55
CA PRO A 198 -47.58 12.29 0.56
C PRO A 198 -46.99 12.55 -0.85
N GLN A 199 -46.15 13.59 -0.97
CA GLN A 199 -45.38 13.91 -2.18
C GLN A 199 -44.16 12.98 -2.35
N ALA A 200 -43.93 12.54 -3.58
CA ALA A 200 -42.78 11.75 -4.00
C ALA A 200 -41.46 12.55 -3.92
N MET A 201 -40.36 11.86 -3.58
CA MET A 201 -39.02 12.45 -3.45
C MET A 201 -38.45 12.89 -4.81
N PRO A 202 -37.72 14.01 -4.90
CA PRO A 202 -37.14 14.47 -6.15
C PRO A 202 -35.85 13.71 -6.49
N MET A 203 -35.77 13.21 -7.73
CA MET A 203 -34.56 12.68 -8.35
C MET A 203 -33.48 13.76 -8.48
N ALA A 204 -32.25 13.47 -8.06
CA ALA A 204 -31.10 14.36 -8.20
C ALA A 204 -30.63 14.50 -9.67
N PRO A 205 -30.06 15.65 -10.08
CA PRO A 205 -29.74 15.90 -11.48
C PRO A 205 -28.42 15.24 -11.91
N LEU A 206 -28.44 14.71 -13.13
CA LEU A 206 -27.27 14.24 -13.90
C LEU A 206 -26.26 15.38 -14.08
N LEU A 207 -24.99 15.13 -13.76
CA LEU A 207 -23.89 16.05 -14.10
C LEU A 207 -23.46 15.84 -15.56
N PRO A 208 -23.22 16.92 -16.33
CA PRO A 208 -22.82 16.82 -17.73
C PRO A 208 -21.34 16.45 -17.89
N GLN A 209 -21.05 15.86 -19.07
CA GLN A 209 -19.79 15.23 -19.49
C GLN A 209 -18.56 16.14 -19.48
#